data_AF-V6LGV1-F1
#
_entry.id   AF-V6LGV1-F1
#
_cell.length_a   1.000
_cell.length_b   1.000
_cell.length_c   1.000
_cell.angle_alpha   90.00
_cell.angle_beta   90.00
_cell.angle_gamma   90.00
#
_symmetry.space_group_name_H-M   'P 1'
#
loop_
_entity.id
_entity.type
_entity.pdbx_description
1 polymer ?
#
loop_
_entity_poly.entity_id
_entity_poly.type
_entity_poly.pdbx_seq_one_letter_code
_entity_poly.pdbx_strand_id
1 'polypeptide(L)'
;MMSLLTNFSVAAWQHENPSSKFALDPATKLVAGKIASGVFQAVAPVCKSSFHPKLALACEFIGLQFLSDYELSISEFSVQNGVSETELIAIQRRALSEVGFDVYQFSQ
;
A
#
# COMPACT_ATOMS: atom_id res chain seq x y z
N MET A 1 -21.71 12.96 -8.59
CA MET A 1 -20.49 12.16 -8.87
C MET A 1 -19.73 12.02 -7.57
N MET A 2 -19.90 10.90 -6.87
CA MET A 2 -19.20 10.63 -5.60
C MET A 2 -17.76 10.22 -5.92
N SER A 3 -16.82 10.98 -5.37
CA SER A 3 -15.37 10.75 -5.44
C SER A 3 -15.01 9.46 -4.70
N LEU A 4 -14.82 8.35 -5.43
CA LEU A 4 -14.18 7.12 -4.96
C LEU A 4 -12.66 7.32 -4.86
N LEU A 5 -12.23 8.41 -4.21
CA LEU A 5 -10.88 8.46 -3.67
C LEU A 5 -10.91 7.52 -2.47
N THR A 6 -10.48 6.29 -2.73
CA THR A 6 -10.11 5.29 -1.75
C THR A 6 -9.42 5.99 -0.60
N ASN A 7 -10.09 6.09 0.55
CA ASN A 7 -9.45 6.48 1.79
C ASN A 7 -8.40 5.39 2.09
N PHE A 8 -7.16 5.58 1.62
CA PHE A 8 -6.01 4.78 2.02
C PHE A 8 -5.86 4.95 3.52
N SER A 9 -6.36 3.98 4.28
CA SER A 9 -6.50 4.09 5.71
C SER A 9 -5.34 3.36 6.39
N VAL A 10 -4.15 3.94 6.26
CA VAL A 10 -3.02 3.65 7.15
C VAL A 10 -3.44 3.90 8.63
N ALA A 11 -4.52 4.65 8.85
CA ALA A 11 -5.15 4.91 10.14
C ALA A 11 -6.00 3.73 10.68
N ALA A 12 -6.71 2.98 9.83
CA ALA A 12 -7.53 1.83 10.27
C ALA A 12 -6.66 0.69 10.78
N TRP A 13 -5.50 0.48 10.16
CA TRP A 13 -4.53 -0.54 10.54
C TRP A 13 -4.06 -0.41 12.00
N GLN A 14 -3.83 0.81 12.49
CA GLN A 14 -3.38 1.06 13.87
C GLN A 14 -4.50 0.97 14.91
N HIS A 15 -5.73 1.34 14.56
CA HIS A 15 -6.84 1.39 15.53
C HIS A 15 -7.34 -0.02 15.92
N GLU A 16 -7.11 -1.02 15.05
CA GLU A 16 -7.49 -2.42 15.30
C GLU A 16 -6.35 -3.27 15.88
N ASN A 17 -5.12 -2.75 15.97
CA ASN A 17 -3.95 -3.48 16.48
C ASN A 17 -3.09 -2.63 17.46
N PRO A 18 -3.55 -2.41 18.71
CA PRO A 18 -2.81 -1.66 19.73
C PRO A 18 -1.49 -2.34 20.18
N SER A 19 -1.28 -3.61 19.81
CA SER A 19 -0.05 -4.39 20.04
C SER A 19 0.91 -4.39 18.84
N SER A 20 0.56 -3.73 17.73
CA SER A 20 1.44 -3.72 16.57
C SER A 20 2.71 -2.93 16.90
N LYS A 21 3.88 -3.54 16.73
CA LYS A 21 5.20 -2.90 16.91
C LYS A 21 5.47 -1.75 15.92
N PHE A 22 4.46 -1.28 15.19
CA PHE A 22 4.57 -0.38 14.05
C PHE A 22 3.79 0.91 14.33
N ALA A 23 4.13 1.56 15.43
CA ALA A 23 3.72 2.93 15.69
C ALA A 23 4.43 3.88 14.69
N LEU A 24 4.06 3.81 13.40
CA LEU A 24 4.51 4.77 12.41
C LEU A 24 4.04 6.15 12.83
N ASP A 25 4.97 7.10 12.87
CA ASP A 25 4.64 8.47 13.15
C ASP A 25 3.72 9.05 12.04
N PRO A 26 2.94 10.09 12.35
CA PRO A 26 2.00 10.65 11.40
C PRO A 26 2.63 11.13 10.08
N ALA A 27 3.89 11.59 10.08
CA ALA A 27 4.55 12.05 8.87
C ALA A 27 4.91 10.87 7.96
N THR A 28 5.45 9.79 8.52
CA THR A 28 5.74 8.56 7.76
C THR A 28 4.48 7.97 7.13
N LYS A 29 3.37 7.95 7.87
CA LYS A 29 2.07 7.50 7.33
C LYS A 29 1.58 8.36 6.17
N LEU A 30 1.74 9.68 6.27
CA LEU A 30 1.32 10.62 5.25
C LEU A 30 2.08 10.36 3.94
N VAL A 31 3.40 10.24 4.03
CA VAL A 31 4.24 10.00 2.84
C VAL A 31 3.98 8.58 2.27
N ALA A 32 3.76 7.57 3.13
CA ALA A 32 3.39 6.23 2.68
C ALA A 32 2.07 6.24 1.89
N GLY A 33 1.09 7.00 2.37
CA GLY A 33 -0.18 7.22 1.67
C GLY A 33 -0.02 7.93 0.33
N LYS A 34 0.88 8.92 0.23
CA LYS A 34 1.21 9.57 -1.05
C LYS A 34 1.78 8.58 -2.05
N ILE A 35 2.74 7.76 -1.62
CA ILE A 35 3.35 6.72 -2.46
C ILE A 35 2.30 5.71 -2.91
N ALA A 36 1.50 5.18 -1.98
CA ALA A 36 0.44 4.23 -2.30
C ALA A 36 -0.54 4.80 -3.34
N SER A 37 -0.97 6.05 -3.16
CA SER A 37 -1.87 6.73 -4.09
C SER A 37 -1.22 6.94 -5.46
N GLY A 38 0.03 7.41 -5.51
CA GLY A 38 0.77 7.65 -6.75
C GLY A 38 1.00 6.38 -7.56
N VAL A 39 1.45 5.30 -6.90
CA VAL A 39 1.60 3.98 -7.53
C VAL A 39 0.25 3.47 -8.02
N PHE A 40 -0.81 3.58 -7.23
CA PHE A 40 -2.15 3.18 -7.66
C PHE A 40 -2.60 3.94 -8.89
N GLN A 41 -2.44 5.26 -8.93
CA GLN A 41 -2.82 6.09 -10.08
C GLN A 41 -2.04 5.76 -11.35
N ALA A 42 -0.77 5.40 -11.22
CA ALA A 42 0.06 4.97 -12.35
C ALA A 42 -0.38 3.59 -12.90
N VAL A 43 -0.77 2.66 -12.02
CA VAL A 43 -1.01 1.26 -12.38
C VAL A 43 -2.49 0.96 -12.69
N ALA A 44 -3.43 1.63 -12.03
CA ALA A 44 -4.86 1.38 -12.19
C ALA A 44 -5.37 1.49 -13.65
N PRO A 45 -4.88 2.42 -14.51
CA PRO A 45 -5.31 2.53 -15.90
C PRO A 45 -4.99 1.31 -16.77
N VAL A 46 -3.92 0.58 -16.45
CA VAL A 46 -3.49 -0.63 -17.19
C VAL A 46 -4.00 -1.92 -16.54
N CYS A 47 -4.75 -1.81 -15.43
CA CYS A 47 -5.28 -2.92 -14.68
C CYS A 47 -6.79 -3.04 -14.87
N LYS A 48 -7.32 -4.28 -14.92
CA LYS A 48 -8.77 -4.50 -14.92
C LYS A 48 -9.36 -3.97 -13.61
N SER A 49 -10.50 -3.27 -13.69
CA SER A 49 -11.16 -2.66 -12.53
C SER A 49 -11.49 -3.65 -11.41
N SER A 50 -11.77 -4.91 -11.75
CA SER A 50 -12.01 -5.98 -10.77
C SER A 50 -10.80 -6.28 -9.87
N PHE A 51 -9.59 -5.88 -10.26
CA PHE A 51 -8.36 -6.07 -9.50
C PHE A 51 -7.99 -4.83 -8.66
N HIS A 52 -8.65 -3.69 -8.86
CA HIS A 52 -8.34 -2.44 -8.15
C HIS A 52 -8.34 -2.59 -6.62
N PRO A 53 -9.26 -3.35 -5.97
CA PRO A 53 -9.20 -3.53 -4.51
C PRO A 53 -7.91 -4.19 -4.04
N LYS A 54 -7.43 -5.21 -4.76
CA LYS A 54 -6.19 -5.91 -4.41
C LYS A 54 -4.94 -5.09 -4.75
N LEU A 55 -5.00 -4.32 -5.85
CA LEU A 55 -3.96 -3.35 -6.18
C LEU A 55 -3.82 -2.29 -5.10
N ALA A 56 -4.93 -1.77 -4.55
CA ALA A 56 -4.89 -0.76 -3.49
C ALA A 56 -4.15 -1.29 -2.25
N LEU A 57 -4.45 -2.53 -1.81
CA LEU A 57 -3.75 -3.18 -0.70
C LEU A 57 -2.25 -3.34 -0.97
N ALA A 58 -1.87 -3.77 -2.17
CA ALA A 58 -0.47 -3.89 -2.55
C ALA A 58 0.25 -2.53 -2.58
N CYS A 59 -0.41 -1.48 -3.06
CA CYS A 59 0.15 -0.12 -3.07
C CYS A 59 0.33 0.43 -1.66
N GLU A 60 -0.60 0.15 -0.75
CA GLU A 60 -0.45 0.48 0.67
C GLU A 60 0.74 -0.24 1.30
N PHE A 61 0.90 -1.54 1.03
CA PHE A 61 2.07 -2.30 1.47
C PHE A 61 3.38 -1.73 0.91
N ILE A 62 3.42 -1.33 -0.38
CA ILE A 62 4.58 -0.68 -1.01
C ILE A 62 4.94 0.62 -0.27
N GLY A 63 3.95 1.49 -0.04
CA GLY A 63 4.18 2.78 0.63
C GLY A 63 4.73 2.60 2.04
N LEU A 64 4.18 1.65 2.80
CA LEU A 64 4.65 1.33 4.15
C LEU A 64 6.07 0.75 4.14
N GLN A 65 6.36 -0.19 3.23
CA GLN A 65 7.66 -0.84 3.14
C GLN A 65 8.78 0.10 2.67
N PHE A 66 8.46 1.13 1.88
CA PHE A 66 9.46 2.06 1.36
C PHE A 66 9.99 3.05 2.40
N LEU A 67 9.14 3.49 3.34
CA LEU A 67 9.51 4.54 4.31
C LEU A 67 9.77 4.02 5.71
N SER A 68 9.45 2.75 5.95
CA SER A 68 9.65 2.13 7.24
C SER A 68 11.04 1.51 7.29
N ASP A 69 11.86 1.98 8.24
CA ASP A 69 13.07 1.25 8.65
C ASP A 69 12.73 -0.08 9.34
N TYR A 70 11.47 -0.28 9.75
CA TYR A 70 10.98 -1.55 10.26
C TYR A 70 10.71 -2.52 9.11
N GLU A 71 11.18 -3.75 9.29
CA GLU A 71 10.82 -4.88 8.46
C GLU A 71 9.31 -5.16 8.62
N LEU A 72 8.50 -4.63 7.69
CA LEU A 72 7.07 -4.91 7.63
C LEU A 72 6.88 -6.34 7.10
N SER A 73 6.41 -7.23 7.96
CA SER A 73 6.17 -8.60 7.56
C SER A 73 5.00 -8.68 6.58
N ILE A 74 5.27 -9.21 5.40
CA ILE A 74 4.22 -9.45 4.39
C ILE A 74 3.18 -10.47 4.89
N SER A 75 3.58 -11.42 5.73
CA SER A 75 2.67 -12.44 6.26
C SER A 75 1.65 -11.84 7.22
N GLU A 76 2.09 -10.94 8.10
CA GLU A 76 1.21 -10.24 9.04
C GLU A 76 0.22 -9.33 8.30
N PHE A 77 0.72 -8.56 7.32
CA PHE A 77 -0.12 -7.69 6.50
C PHE A 77 -1.14 -8.50 5.68
N SER A 78 -0.72 -9.64 5.14
CA SER A 78 -1.57 -10.55 4.36
C SER A 78 -2.72 -11.11 5.18
N VAL A 79 -2.42 -11.62 6.38
CA VAL A 79 -3.43 -12.20 7.30
C VAL A 79 -4.45 -11.14 7.71
N GLN A 80 -4.00 -9.93 8.07
CA GLN A 80 -4.88 -8.86 8.52
C GLN A 80 -5.84 -8.37 7.43
N ASN A 81 -5.36 -8.30 6.19
CA ASN A 81 -6.15 -7.79 5.07
C ASN A 81 -6.92 -8.89 4.31
N GLY A 82 -6.85 -10.14 4.77
CA GLY A 82 -7.58 -11.26 4.14
C GLY A 82 -7.17 -11.52 2.69
N VAL A 83 -5.93 -11.19 2.32
CA VAL A 83 -5.36 -11.47 0.99
C VAL A 83 -4.32 -12.58 1.11
N SER A 84 -4.03 -13.32 0.05
CA SER A 84 -2.94 -14.31 0.04
C SER A 84 -1.58 -13.63 -0.11
N GLU A 85 -0.57 -14.06 0.63
CA GLU A 85 0.80 -13.54 0.54
C GLU A 85 1.33 -13.64 -0.90
N THR A 86 1.16 -14.80 -1.54
CA THR A 86 1.59 -15.04 -2.91
C THR A 86 0.92 -14.07 -3.89
N GLU A 87 -0.36 -13.79 -3.68
CA GLU A 87 -1.10 -12.82 -4.51
C GLU A 87 -0.59 -11.39 -4.27
N LEU A 88 -0.38 -11.02 -3.00
CA LEU A 88 0.15 -9.70 -2.63
C LEU A 88 1.55 -9.47 -3.23
N ILE A 89 2.45 -10.45 -3.14
CA ILE A 89 3.79 -10.41 -3.76
C ILE A 89 3.70 -10.25 -5.28
N ALA A 90 2.82 -11.01 -5.93
CA ALA A 90 2.67 -10.96 -7.37
C ALA A 90 2.19 -9.58 -7.84
N ILE A 91 1.19 -9.01 -7.15
CA ILE A 91 0.65 -7.68 -7.46
C ILE A 91 1.69 -6.61 -7.15
N GLN A 92 2.38 -6.69 -6.00
CA GLN A 92 3.43 -5.77 -5.61
C GLN A 92 4.53 -5.70 -6.67
N ARG A 93 5.07 -6.85 -7.09
CA ARG A 93 6.13 -6.92 -8.11
C ARG A 93 5.69 -6.30 -9.44
N ARG A 94 4.44 -6.57 -9.84
CA ARG A 94 3.89 -5.99 -11.06
C ARG A 94 3.74 -4.48 -10.95
N ALA A 95 3.19 -3.97 -9.85
CA ALA A 95 3.03 -2.54 -9.63
C ALA A 95 4.39 -1.81 -9.61
N LEU A 96 5.39 -2.36 -8.90
CA LEU A 96 6.74 -1.81 -8.87
C LEU A 96 7.39 -1.80 -10.26
N SER A 97 7.20 -2.86 -11.05
CA SER A 97 7.71 -2.92 -12.42
C SER A 97 7.12 -1.84 -13.31
N GLU A 98 5.83 -1.53 -13.19
CA GLU A 98 5.20 -0.50 -14.03
C GLU A 98 5.61 0.92 -13.68
N VAL A 99 5.97 1.18 -12.42
CA VAL A 99 6.52 2.48 -12.00
C VAL A 99 8.05 2.54 -12.11
N GLY A 100 8.68 1.54 -12.74
CA GLY A 100 10.13 1.48 -12.94
C GLY A 100 10.94 1.37 -11.64
N PHE A 101 10.33 0.84 -10.58
CA PHE A 101 10.90 0.72 -9.22
C PHE A 101 11.26 2.06 -8.55
N ASP A 102 11.02 3.20 -9.19
CA ASP A 102 11.22 4.52 -8.60
C ASP A 102 9.94 4.99 -7.91
N VAL A 103 9.67 4.46 -6.72
CA VAL A 103 8.50 4.89 -5.93
C VAL A 103 8.73 6.23 -5.22
N TYR A 104 9.98 6.70 -5.13
CA TYR A 104 10.33 7.98 -4.50
C TYR A 104 9.76 9.17 -5.27
N GLN A 105 9.53 9.05 -6.58
CA GLN A 105 8.86 10.07 -7.38
C GLN A 105 7.48 10.49 -6.82
N PHE A 106 6.84 9.62 -6.02
CA PHE A 106 5.53 9.87 -5.41
C PHE A 106 5.60 10.37 -3.96
N SER A 107 6.79 10.48 -3.36
CA SER A 107 6.92 10.91 -1.95
C SER A 107 6.86 12.43 -1.77
N GLN A 108 6.95 13.20 -2.86
CA GLN A 108 6.98 14.67 -2.82
C GLN A 108 5.61 15.30 -2.52
#